data_AF-A0AAV0AT32-F1
#
_entry.id   AF-A0AAV0AT32-F1
#
_cell.length_a   1.000
_cell.length_b   1.000
_cell.length_c   1.000
_cell.angle_alpha   90.00
_cell.angle_beta   90.00
_cell.angle_gamma   90.00
#
_symmetry.space_group_name_H-M   'P 1'
#
loop_
_entity.id
_entity.type
_entity.pdbx_description
1 polymer ?
#
loop_
_entity_poly.entity_id
_entity_poly.type
_entity_poly.pdbx_seq_one_letter_code
_entity_poly.pdbx_strand_id
1 'polypeptide(L)'
;MDGDDGIDRSLLGTEWIESQLKYYSKTNDQNQTDSTINQSICLNLSEFRKHLQSYRKLDDSISLSLNRSSITFNRSINDRDFDKNCHDDCNRFWKLLTESWLSRERLIRSCIDVVDNSLISKRDSIKKLSTSEPTSSNSQRSELSEIEETESIFRNRDDQNQMTRVPDSNDKQVDSLVNLQRRRHLESEAYTENLKRRMIHDELAVESAIRKQSLEKFKSFCSSSIFKIPDDSPKVEVQPHHPTLTS
;
A
#
# COMPACT_ATOMS: atom_id res chain seq x y z
N MET A 1 -2.40 35.74 32.81
CA MET A 1 -3.31 34.58 32.71
C MET A 1 -4.46 35.06 31.86
N ASP A 2 -4.23 35.14 30.55
CA ASP A 2 -5.22 35.60 29.60
C ASP A 2 -5.84 34.35 28.99
N GLY A 3 -7.03 34.01 29.50
CA GLY A 3 -7.87 32.96 28.95
C GLY A 3 -8.49 33.48 27.66
N ASP A 4 -7.86 33.15 26.55
CA ASP A 4 -8.46 33.20 25.22
C ASP A 4 -9.39 31.99 25.10
N ASP A 5 -10.58 32.08 25.69
CA ASP A 5 -11.69 31.17 25.39
C ASP A 5 -12.23 31.54 24.00
N GLY A 6 -11.41 31.26 22.99
CA GLY A 6 -11.83 31.22 21.60
C GLY A 6 -12.96 30.22 21.50
N ILE A 7 -14.18 30.72 21.34
CA ILE A 7 -15.34 29.94 20.94
C ILE A 7 -14.94 29.27 19.62
N ASP A 8 -14.50 28.02 19.72
CA ASP A 8 -14.17 27.17 18.59
C ASP A 8 -15.46 27.04 17.78
N ARG A 9 -15.60 27.90 16.76
CA ARG A 9 -16.62 27.74 15.72
C ARG A 9 -16.18 26.55 14.90
N SER A 10 -16.32 25.38 15.51
CA SER A 10 -15.99 24.11 14.90
C SER A 10 -16.92 23.99 13.69
N LEU A 11 -16.36 24.04 12.49
CA LEU A 11 -17.08 23.82 11.25
C LEU A 11 -17.85 22.50 11.41
N LEU A 12 -19.17 22.55 11.35
CA LEU A 12 -20.03 21.40 11.61
C LEU A 12 -19.54 20.16 10.84
N GLY A 13 -19.02 19.17 11.57
CA GLY A 13 -18.58 17.88 11.03
C GLY A 13 -17.08 17.73 10.73
N THR A 14 -16.23 18.75 10.92
CA THR A 14 -14.78 18.60 10.74
C THR A 14 -14.10 17.84 11.87
N GLU A 15 -14.67 17.82 13.08
CA GLU A 15 -14.13 17.05 14.22
C GLU A 15 -14.07 15.55 13.94
N TRP A 16 -15.08 15.01 13.24
CA TRP A 16 -15.06 13.62 12.82
C TRP A 16 -13.91 13.36 11.83
N ILE A 17 -13.71 14.26 10.87
CA ILE A 17 -12.62 14.17 9.87
C ILE A 17 -11.25 14.21 10.57
N GLU A 18 -11.07 15.13 11.52
CA GLU A 18 -9.85 15.26 12.32
C GLU A 18 -9.56 14.01 13.15
N SER A 19 -10.60 13.44 13.77
CA SER A 19 -10.50 12.18 14.52
C SER A 19 -10.10 11.02 13.62
N GLN A 20 -10.69 10.92 12.42
CA GLN A 20 -10.30 9.92 11.42
C GLN A 20 -8.84 10.10 10.97
N LEU A 21 -8.41 11.33 10.66
CA LEU A 21 -7.02 11.62 10.28
C LEU A 21 -6.03 11.26 11.40
N LYS A 22 -6.39 11.55 12.65
CA LYS A 22 -5.58 11.18 13.82
C LYS A 22 -5.45 9.67 13.97
N TYR A 23 -6.52 8.92 13.70
CA TYR A 23 -6.48 7.46 13.68
C TYR A 23 -5.47 6.96 12.62
N TYR A 24 -5.55 7.45 11.39
CA TYR A 24 -4.65 7.05 10.30
C TYR A 24 -3.19 7.51 10.51
N SER A 25 -2.97 8.67 11.14
CA SER A 25 -1.62 9.15 11.47
C SER A 25 -0.99 8.27 12.55
N LYS A 26 -1.76 7.91 13.58
CA LYS A 26 -1.28 7.07 14.68
C LYS A 26 -0.90 5.66 14.23
N THR A 27 -1.64 5.07 13.29
CA THR A 27 -1.31 3.75 12.71
C THR A 27 -0.05 3.78 11.85
N ASN A 28 0.35 4.97 11.37
CA ASN A 28 1.56 5.12 10.55
C ASN A 28 2.84 5.39 11.39
N ASP A 29 2.72 5.98 12.58
CA ASP A 29 3.87 6.43 13.39
C ASP A 29 4.35 5.45 14.49
N GLN A 30 3.57 4.45 14.89
CA GLN A 30 3.97 3.51 15.97
C GLN A 30 4.96 2.44 15.49
N ASN A 31 6.24 2.81 15.38
CA ASN A 31 7.38 1.92 15.21
C ASN A 31 7.61 0.99 16.43
N GLN A 32 7.04 -0.24 16.42
CA GLN A 32 7.74 -1.51 16.77
C GLN A 32 6.79 -2.72 16.86
N THR A 33 5.51 -2.55 17.21
CA THR A 33 4.50 -3.64 17.19
C THR A 33 3.64 -3.65 15.92
N ASP A 34 3.65 -2.56 15.15
CA ASP A 34 2.84 -2.39 13.93
C ASP A 34 3.54 -2.83 12.63
N SER A 35 4.82 -3.24 12.64
CA SER A 35 5.46 -3.70 11.39
C SER A 35 4.74 -4.92 10.82
N THR A 36 4.23 -5.80 11.69
CA THR A 36 3.42 -6.97 11.30
C THR A 36 2.03 -6.58 10.80
N ILE A 37 1.41 -5.57 11.41
CA ILE A 37 0.08 -5.07 11.00
C ILE A 37 0.17 -4.40 9.62
N ASN A 38 1.14 -3.51 9.44
CA ASN A 38 1.41 -2.88 8.15
C ASN A 38 1.80 -3.92 7.10
N GLN A 39 2.63 -4.90 7.46
CA GLN A 39 2.97 -6.00 6.56
C GLN A 39 1.74 -6.82 6.12
N SER A 40 0.80 -7.11 7.03
CA SER A 40 -0.43 -7.84 6.71
C SER A 40 -1.33 -7.07 5.74
N ILE A 41 -1.43 -5.74 5.90
CA ILE A 41 -2.19 -4.86 5.01
C ILE A 41 -1.56 -4.86 3.62
N CYS A 42 -0.24 -4.72 3.54
CA CYS A 42 0.47 -4.60 2.25
C CYS A 42 0.56 -5.92 1.47
N LEU A 43 0.67 -7.07 2.17
CA LEU A 43 0.70 -8.39 1.51
C LEU A 43 -0.69 -8.87 1.08
N ASN A 44 -1.75 -8.35 1.69
CA ASN A 44 -3.14 -8.63 1.33
C ASN A 44 -3.77 -7.47 0.55
N LEU A 45 -3.79 -7.57 -0.78
CA LEU A 45 -4.37 -6.54 -1.66
C LEU A 45 -5.81 -6.15 -1.31
N SER A 46 -6.61 -7.08 -0.76
CA SER A 46 -7.98 -6.76 -0.36
C SER A 46 -8.01 -5.81 0.84
N GLU A 47 -7.14 -6.02 1.83
CA GLU A 47 -7.02 -5.12 2.99
C GLU A 47 -6.42 -3.78 2.61
N PHE A 48 -5.38 -3.78 1.77
CA PHE A 48 -4.83 -2.54 1.21
C PHE A 48 -5.90 -1.71 0.47
N ARG A 49 -6.68 -2.34 -0.40
CA ARG A 49 -7.78 -1.68 -1.12
C ARG A 49 -8.85 -1.14 -0.19
N LYS A 50 -9.21 -1.87 0.88
CA LYS A 50 -10.15 -1.38 1.90
C LYS A 50 -9.63 -0.11 2.57
N HIS A 51 -8.35 -0.05 2.91
CA HIS A 51 -7.73 1.14 3.48
C HIS A 51 -7.79 2.33 2.50
N LEU A 52 -7.44 2.13 1.23
CA LEU A 52 -7.53 3.18 0.21
C LEU A 52 -8.98 3.66 0.02
N GLN A 53 -9.97 2.76 0.04
CA GLN A 53 -11.37 3.13 -0.03
C GLN A 53 -11.81 3.98 1.18
N SER A 54 -11.31 3.67 2.37
CA SER A 54 -11.59 4.48 3.56
C SER A 54 -11.02 5.90 3.43
N TYR A 55 -9.82 6.05 2.85
CA TYR A 55 -9.28 7.37 2.49
C TYR A 55 -10.15 8.10 1.45
N ARG A 56 -10.75 7.39 0.48
CA ARG A 56 -11.69 8.03 -0.47
C ARG A 56 -12.94 8.57 0.21
N LYS A 57 -13.50 7.81 1.15
CA LYS A 57 -14.64 8.26 1.96
C LYS A 57 -14.28 9.48 2.79
N LEU A 58 -13.04 9.55 3.29
CA LEU A 58 -12.54 10.72 4.00
C LEU A 58 -12.44 11.93 3.06
N ASP A 59 -11.92 11.76 1.84
CA ASP A 59 -11.88 12.83 0.83
C ASP A 59 -13.27 13.33 0.44
N ASP A 60 -14.24 12.42 0.27
CA ASP A 60 -15.62 12.77 -0.01
C ASP A 60 -16.22 13.58 1.14
N SER A 61 -15.88 13.23 2.38
CA SER A 61 -16.31 13.95 3.58
C SER A 61 -15.69 15.36 3.65
N ILE A 62 -14.38 15.49 3.37
CA ILE A 62 -13.70 16.79 3.25
C ILE A 62 -14.34 17.63 2.15
N SER A 63 -14.55 17.02 0.99
CA SER A 63 -15.21 17.61 -0.18
C SER A 63 -16.62 18.11 0.12
N LEU A 64 -17.41 17.34 0.88
CA LEU A 64 -18.77 17.68 1.25
C LEU A 64 -18.77 18.80 2.28
N SER A 65 -17.88 18.75 3.27
CA SER A 65 -17.71 19.80 4.27
C SER A 65 -17.34 21.12 3.61
N LEU A 66 -16.37 21.11 2.69
CA LEU A 66 -15.99 22.29 1.91
C LEU A 66 -17.15 22.86 1.09
N ASN A 67 -17.92 22.01 0.40
CA ASN A 67 -19.11 22.43 -0.35
C ASN A 67 -20.20 23.03 0.55
N ARG A 68 -20.41 22.48 1.76
CA ARG A 68 -21.38 23.02 2.72
C ARG A 68 -20.94 24.38 3.25
N SER A 69 -19.68 24.53 3.60
CA SER A 69 -19.13 25.81 4.06
C SER A 69 -19.22 26.89 2.98
N SER A 70 -19.10 26.53 1.70
CA SER A 70 -19.27 27.47 0.58
C SER A 70 -20.63 28.17 0.52
N ILE A 71 -21.69 27.50 0.94
CA ILE A 71 -23.03 28.10 0.99
C ILE A 71 -23.09 29.19 2.07
N THR A 72 -22.45 28.96 3.21
CA THR A 72 -22.36 29.97 4.29
C THR A 72 -21.51 31.17 3.89
N PHE A 73 -20.45 30.97 3.09
CA PHE A 73 -19.58 32.06 2.63
C PHE A 73 -20.28 33.06 1.72
N ASN A 74 -20.98 32.58 0.69
CA ASN A 74 -21.63 33.47 -0.29
C ASN A 74 -22.73 34.38 0.32
N ARG A 75 -23.18 34.10 1.55
CA ARG A 75 -24.26 34.84 2.21
C ARG A 75 -23.77 36.03 3.05
N SER A 76 -22.49 36.12 3.39
CA SER A 76 -21.98 37.01 4.45
C SER A 76 -21.02 38.12 3.96
N ILE A 77 -21.17 38.55 2.70
CA ILE A 77 -20.31 39.51 1.97
C ILE A 77 -20.25 40.93 2.59
N ASN A 78 -21.10 41.27 3.57
CA ASN A 78 -21.22 42.63 4.10
C ASN A 78 -20.52 42.89 5.45
N ASP A 79 -19.73 41.95 5.97
CA ASP A 79 -19.13 42.06 7.31
C ASP A 79 -17.59 42.14 7.26
N ARG A 80 -16.96 43.01 8.05
CA ARG A 80 -15.49 43.20 8.06
C ARG A 80 -14.75 42.03 8.72
N ASP A 81 -15.43 41.28 9.58
CA ASP A 81 -14.89 40.06 10.20
C ASP A 81 -15.03 38.82 9.30
N PHE A 82 -15.66 38.96 8.12
CA PHE A 82 -15.86 37.89 7.16
C PHE A 82 -14.54 37.35 6.59
N ASP A 83 -13.63 38.25 6.20
CA ASP A 83 -12.38 37.87 5.52
C ASP A 83 -11.47 37.02 6.43
N LYS A 84 -11.43 37.34 7.73
CA LYS A 84 -10.63 36.58 8.71
C LYS A 84 -11.17 35.17 8.91
N ASN A 85 -12.48 35.03 9.11
CA ASN A 85 -13.12 33.72 9.27
C ASN A 85 -12.99 32.86 8.01
N CYS A 86 -13.07 33.49 6.83
CA CYS A 86 -12.87 32.81 5.55
C CYS A 86 -11.45 32.29 5.37
N HIS A 87 -10.45 33.11 5.72
CA HIS A 87 -9.07 32.69 5.73
C HIS A 87 -8.83 31.50 6.68
N ASP A 88 -9.36 31.56 7.90
CA ASP A 88 -9.16 30.52 8.92
C ASP A 88 -9.82 29.20 8.53
N ASP A 89 -11.02 29.24 7.95
CA ASP A 89 -11.69 28.05 7.41
C ASP A 89 -10.91 27.44 6.23
N CYS A 90 -10.43 28.27 5.30
CA CYS A 90 -9.57 27.82 4.20
C CYS A 90 -8.27 27.18 4.71
N ASN A 91 -7.64 27.77 5.71
CA ASN A 91 -6.46 27.23 6.36
C ASN A 91 -6.75 25.86 7.01
N ARG A 92 -7.88 25.73 7.71
CA ARG A 92 -8.29 24.47 8.32
C ARG A 92 -8.54 23.39 7.27
N PHE A 93 -9.31 23.69 6.23
CA PHE A 93 -9.55 22.75 5.14
C PHE A 93 -8.24 22.35 4.44
N TRP A 94 -7.32 23.29 4.25
CA TRP A 94 -6.02 23.01 3.66
C TRP A 94 -5.23 22.00 4.50
N LYS A 95 -5.20 22.17 5.83
CA LYS A 95 -4.54 21.22 6.74
C LYS A 95 -5.17 19.83 6.67
N LEU A 96 -6.50 19.73 6.71
CA LEU A 96 -7.20 18.43 6.60
C LEU A 96 -6.90 17.73 5.28
N LEU A 97 -6.90 18.50 4.19
CA LEU A 97 -6.66 17.99 2.85
C LEU A 97 -5.23 17.47 2.71
N THR A 98 -4.26 18.29 3.09
CA THR A 98 -2.83 17.96 2.98
C THR A 98 -2.42 16.82 3.92
N GLU A 99 -2.99 16.72 5.12
CA GLU A 99 -2.72 15.59 6.02
C GLU A 99 -3.32 14.28 5.48
N SER A 100 -4.52 14.32 4.86
CA SER A 100 -5.10 13.16 4.16
C SER A 100 -4.19 12.66 3.04
N TRP A 101 -3.66 13.58 2.23
CA TRP A 101 -2.72 13.27 1.16
C TRP A 101 -1.46 12.61 1.67
N LEU A 102 -0.82 13.19 2.68
CA LEU A 102 0.42 12.67 3.25
C LEU A 102 0.20 11.30 3.91
N SER A 103 -0.88 11.14 4.68
CA SER A 103 -1.18 9.88 5.36
C SER A 103 -1.36 8.72 4.39
N ARG A 104 -2.05 8.95 3.28
CA ARG A 104 -2.25 7.93 2.24
C ARG A 104 -0.98 7.66 1.44
N GLU A 105 -0.21 8.69 1.10
CA GLU A 105 1.08 8.51 0.42
C GLU A 105 2.06 7.71 1.27
N ARG A 106 2.15 7.98 2.59
CA ARG A 106 2.97 7.20 3.53
C ARG A 106 2.58 5.72 3.51
N LEU A 107 1.28 5.41 3.55
CA LEU A 107 0.79 4.03 3.46
C LEU A 107 1.18 3.36 2.13
N ILE A 108 0.95 4.05 1.00
CA ILE A 108 1.28 3.50 -0.33
C ILE A 108 2.78 3.20 -0.41
N ARG A 109 3.64 4.17 -0.05
CA ARG A 109 5.11 4.00 -0.09
C ARG A 109 5.58 2.87 0.84
N SER A 110 5.08 2.83 2.08
CA SER A 110 5.39 1.74 3.02
C SER A 110 5.01 0.37 2.45
N CYS A 111 3.87 0.26 1.78
CA CYS A 111 3.48 -0.98 1.13
C CYS A 111 4.32 -1.36 -0.08
N ILE A 112 4.83 -0.39 -0.82
CA ILE A 112 5.80 -0.66 -1.89
C ILE A 112 7.06 -1.30 -1.29
N ASP A 113 7.61 -0.71 -0.23
CA ASP A 113 8.82 -1.24 0.43
C ASP A 113 8.61 -2.66 0.97
N VAL A 114 7.47 -2.92 1.62
CA VAL A 114 7.15 -4.26 2.14
C VAL A 114 7.08 -5.30 1.03
N VAL A 115 6.39 -4.98 -0.08
CA VAL A 115 6.24 -5.91 -1.20
C VAL A 115 7.55 -6.09 -1.96
N ASP A 116 8.36 -5.04 -2.09
CA ASP A 116 9.69 -5.11 -2.71
C ASP A 116 10.63 -6.02 -1.92
N ASN A 117 10.66 -5.87 -0.59
CA ASN A 117 11.43 -6.74 0.29
C ASN A 117 10.98 -8.21 0.22
N SER A 118 9.67 -8.46 0.19
CA SER A 118 9.11 -9.81 0.01
C SER A 118 9.56 -10.43 -1.32
N LEU A 119 9.50 -9.66 -2.40
CA LEU A 119 9.90 -10.10 -3.72
C LEU A 119 11.39 -10.40 -3.84
N ILE A 120 12.24 -9.57 -3.23
CA ILE A 120 13.70 -9.80 -3.20
C ILE A 120 13.99 -11.13 -2.49
N SER A 121 13.41 -11.35 -1.31
CA SER A 121 13.58 -12.59 -0.54
C SER A 121 13.17 -13.85 -1.33
N LYS A 122 12.04 -13.78 -2.06
CA LYS A 122 11.60 -14.90 -2.92
C LYS A 122 12.52 -15.13 -4.11
N ARG A 123 12.95 -14.07 -4.78
CA ARG A 123 13.91 -14.17 -5.90
C ARG A 123 15.23 -14.78 -5.46
N ASP A 124 15.74 -14.43 -4.29
CA ASP A 124 16.98 -15.00 -3.76
C ASP A 124 16.82 -16.46 -3.36
N SER A 125 15.64 -16.86 -2.85
CA SER A 125 15.30 -18.26 -2.59
C SER A 125 15.28 -19.09 -3.87
N ILE A 126 14.72 -18.55 -4.96
CA ILE A 126 14.75 -19.17 -6.30
C ILE A 126 16.20 -19.34 -6.79
N LYS A 127 17.04 -18.30 -6.69
CA LYS A 127 18.46 -18.38 -7.08
C LYS A 127 19.25 -19.43 -6.30
N LYS A 128 19.00 -19.56 -4.99
CA LYS A 128 19.64 -20.58 -4.13
C LYS A 128 19.28 -22.00 -4.57
N LEU A 129 18.03 -22.24 -4.98
CA LEU A 129 17.61 -23.53 -5.53
C LEU A 129 18.22 -23.83 -6.90
N SER A 130 18.56 -22.82 -7.69
CA SER A 130 19.22 -22.99 -9.00
C SER A 130 20.73 -23.18 -8.91
N THR A 131 21.38 -22.75 -7.83
CA THR A 131 22.86 -22.81 -7.68
C THR A 131 23.36 -24.11 -7.03
N SER A 132 22.45 -25.01 -6.63
CA SER A 132 22.79 -26.33 -6.10
C SER A 132 22.91 -27.43 -7.17
N GLU A 133 22.90 -27.11 -8.48
CA GLU A 133 23.24 -28.10 -9.51
C GLU A 133 24.76 -28.33 -9.57
N PRO A 134 25.26 -29.57 -9.41
CA PRO A 134 26.62 -29.89 -9.77
C PRO A 134 26.73 -29.83 -11.30
N THR A 135 27.70 -29.04 -11.79
CA THR A 135 28.14 -29.06 -13.19
C THR A 135 28.49 -30.47 -13.63
N SER A 136 27.59 -31.12 -14.34
CA SER A 136 27.88 -32.25 -15.20
C SER A 136 26.99 -32.17 -16.43
N SER A 137 27.63 -31.79 -17.53
CA SER A 137 27.19 -31.92 -18.93
C SER A 137 26.32 -33.15 -19.21
N ASN A 138 25.14 -32.98 -19.82
CA ASN A 138 24.94 -33.43 -21.20
C ASN A 138 23.60 -33.00 -21.81
N SER A 139 23.67 -32.79 -23.12
CA SER A 139 22.60 -32.61 -24.09
C SER A 139 21.53 -33.71 -24.02
N GLN A 140 20.23 -33.36 -24.02
CA GLN A 140 19.33 -33.71 -25.13
C GLN A 140 17.92 -33.12 -24.97
N ARG A 141 17.36 -32.90 -26.15
CA ARG A 141 16.10 -32.28 -26.56
C ARG A 141 14.94 -33.30 -26.52
N SER A 142 13.72 -32.77 -26.38
CA SER A 142 12.38 -33.27 -26.77
C SER A 142 11.41 -33.31 -25.57
N GLU A 143 10.33 -32.52 -25.53
CA GLU A 143 9.08 -32.49 -26.33
C GLU A 143 7.92 -33.08 -25.50
N LEU A 144 6.73 -32.48 -25.66
CA LEU A 144 5.55 -32.45 -24.78
C LEU A 144 4.94 -33.80 -24.35
N SER A 145 4.23 -33.81 -23.20
CA SER A 145 2.76 -34.04 -23.16
C SER A 145 2.16 -33.83 -21.76
N GLU A 146 0.92 -33.32 -21.76
CA GLU A 146 -0.05 -33.23 -20.66
C GLU A 146 -0.23 -34.53 -19.89
N ILE A 147 -0.41 -34.43 -18.56
CA ILE A 147 -1.27 -35.35 -17.79
C ILE A 147 -2.00 -34.53 -16.72
N GLU A 148 -3.30 -34.39 -16.92
CA GLU A 148 -4.30 -34.04 -15.89
C GLU A 148 -4.41 -35.15 -14.83
N GLU A 149 -4.75 -34.71 -13.62
CA GLU A 149 -5.45 -35.43 -12.54
C GLU A 149 -5.44 -36.96 -12.50
N THR A 150 -4.97 -37.52 -11.38
CA THR A 150 -5.80 -38.45 -10.60
C THR A 150 -5.31 -38.51 -9.15
N GLU A 151 -6.19 -38.08 -8.24
CA GLU A 151 -6.20 -38.58 -6.87
C GLU A 151 -6.57 -40.08 -6.85
N SER A 152 -6.11 -40.75 -5.79
CA SER A 152 -6.75 -41.86 -5.09
C SER A 152 -5.99 -43.21 -5.07
N ILE A 153 -5.75 -43.65 -3.82
CA ILE A 153 -5.76 -45.04 -3.31
C ILE A 153 -4.53 -45.92 -3.61
N PHE A 154 -3.74 -46.23 -2.57
CA PHE A 154 -3.49 -47.63 -2.19
C PHE A 154 -3.14 -47.78 -0.70
N ARG A 155 -3.70 -48.85 -0.12
CA ARG A 155 -3.66 -49.27 1.28
C ARG A 155 -2.36 -50.03 1.62
N ASN A 156 -2.07 -50.06 2.93
CA ASN A 156 -1.10 -50.85 3.69
C ASN A 156 -0.74 -52.24 3.12
N ARG A 157 0.54 -52.60 3.24
CA ARG A 157 0.98 -53.98 3.49
C ARG A 157 2.31 -53.98 4.27
N ASP A 158 2.27 -54.54 5.47
CA ASP A 158 3.44 -54.98 6.24
C ASP A 158 4.15 -56.13 5.51
N ASP A 159 5.48 -56.10 5.43
CA ASP A 159 6.33 -57.16 6.03
C ASP A 159 7.83 -56.93 5.80
N GLN A 160 8.57 -57.50 6.73
CA GLN A 160 10.00 -57.43 7.01
C GLN A 160 10.93 -57.61 5.79
N ASN A 161 11.93 -56.73 5.65
CA ASN A 161 13.30 -57.15 5.37
C ASN A 161 14.33 -56.06 5.70
N GLN A 162 15.19 -56.36 6.67
CA GLN A 162 16.34 -55.56 7.05
C GLN A 162 17.54 -56.12 6.30
N MET A 163 17.94 -55.50 5.19
CA MET A 163 19.19 -55.84 4.50
C MET A 163 19.80 -54.59 3.85
N THR A 164 20.97 -54.19 4.38
CA THR A 164 22.03 -53.39 3.74
C THR A 164 21.62 -52.24 2.81
N ARG A 165 21.59 -51.00 3.33
CA ARG A 165 21.49 -49.78 2.51
C ARG A 165 22.78 -49.55 1.71
N VAL A 166 22.74 -49.93 0.44
CA VAL A 166 23.55 -49.34 -0.62
C VAL A 166 22.95 -47.95 -0.93
N PRO A 167 23.72 -46.85 -1.07
CA PRO A 167 23.17 -45.58 -1.51
C PRO A 167 22.73 -45.73 -2.97
N ASP A 168 21.43 -45.86 -3.18
CA ASP A 168 20.84 -46.09 -4.49
C ASP A 168 20.84 -44.78 -5.29
N SER A 169 21.27 -44.87 -6.54
CA SER A 169 21.21 -43.85 -7.59
C SER A 169 19.83 -43.18 -7.73
N ASN A 170 18.77 -43.81 -7.21
CA ASN A 170 17.40 -43.30 -7.15
C ASN A 170 17.19 -42.10 -6.21
N ASP A 171 17.97 -41.96 -5.13
CA ASP A 171 17.78 -40.86 -4.16
C ASP A 171 18.04 -39.47 -4.80
N LYS A 172 19.01 -39.38 -5.71
CA LYS A 172 19.34 -38.11 -6.41
C LYS A 172 18.27 -37.66 -7.42
N GLN A 173 17.52 -38.60 -8.00
CA GLN A 173 16.44 -38.27 -8.93
C GLN A 173 15.21 -37.72 -8.22
N VAL A 174 14.87 -38.27 -7.04
CA VAL A 174 13.75 -37.81 -6.23
C VAL A 174 14.00 -36.40 -5.69
N ASP A 175 15.21 -36.12 -5.21
CA ASP A 175 15.60 -34.78 -4.73
C ASP A 175 15.54 -33.71 -5.83
N SER A 176 15.91 -34.06 -7.07
CA SER A 176 15.83 -33.17 -8.22
C SER A 176 14.38 -32.79 -8.57
N LEU A 177 13.47 -33.77 -8.57
CA LEU A 177 12.05 -33.55 -8.87
C LEU A 177 11.36 -32.68 -7.81
N VAL A 178 11.66 -32.93 -6.53
CA VAL A 178 11.14 -32.14 -5.40
C VAL A 178 11.64 -30.69 -5.46
N ASN A 179 12.92 -30.47 -5.77
CA ASN A 179 13.47 -29.12 -5.94
C ASN A 179 12.87 -28.39 -7.15
N LEU A 180 12.62 -29.09 -8.26
CA LEU A 180 11.94 -28.53 -9.42
C LEU A 180 10.50 -28.10 -9.09
N GLN A 181 9.76 -28.90 -8.33
CA GLN A 181 8.41 -28.56 -7.90
C GLN A 181 8.40 -27.38 -6.93
N ARG A 182 9.34 -27.35 -5.97
CA ARG A 182 9.53 -26.20 -5.07
C ARG A 182 9.87 -24.92 -5.84
N ARG A 183 10.73 -25.01 -6.85
CA ARG A 183 11.10 -23.88 -7.70
C ARG A 183 9.88 -23.30 -8.43
N ARG A 184 9.09 -24.15 -9.10
CA ARG A 184 7.87 -23.73 -9.80
C ARG A 184 6.86 -23.04 -8.88
N HIS A 185 6.72 -23.54 -7.65
CA HIS A 185 5.87 -22.91 -6.65
C HIS A 185 6.37 -21.53 -6.23
N LEU A 186 7.66 -21.37 -5.97
CA LEU A 186 8.23 -20.06 -5.64
C LEU A 186 8.15 -19.07 -6.81
N GLU A 187 8.31 -19.54 -8.04
CA GLU A 187 8.17 -18.72 -9.25
C GLU A 187 6.73 -18.20 -9.42
N SER A 188 5.72 -19.04 -9.21
CA SER A 188 4.31 -18.62 -9.31
C SER A 188 3.93 -17.62 -8.21
N GLU A 189 4.45 -17.80 -7.01
CA GLU A 189 4.30 -16.83 -5.92
C GLU A 189 4.99 -15.50 -6.23
N ALA A 190 6.24 -15.53 -6.71
CA ALA A 190 6.99 -14.34 -7.07
C ALA A 190 6.30 -13.57 -8.22
N TYR A 191 5.69 -14.28 -9.17
CA TYR A 191 4.88 -13.66 -10.22
C TYR A 191 3.68 -12.92 -9.63
N THR A 192 2.95 -13.56 -8.72
CA THR A 192 1.77 -12.96 -8.07
C THR A 192 2.17 -11.73 -7.25
N GLU A 193 3.24 -11.79 -6.47
CA GLU A 193 3.75 -10.63 -5.72
C GLU A 193 4.21 -9.49 -6.64
N ASN A 194 4.77 -9.81 -7.81
CA ASN A 194 5.18 -8.80 -8.78
C ASN A 194 3.98 -8.07 -9.39
N LEU A 195 2.83 -8.75 -9.53
CA LEU A 195 1.57 -8.10 -9.88
C LEU A 195 1.09 -7.18 -8.75
N LYS A 196 1.13 -7.64 -7.49
CA LYS A 196 0.78 -6.79 -6.32
C LYS A 196 1.62 -5.53 -6.29
N ARG A 197 2.94 -5.67 -6.49
CA ARG A 197 3.89 -4.55 -6.59
C ARG A 197 3.44 -3.51 -7.61
N ARG A 198 3.18 -3.93 -8.85
CA ARG A 198 2.74 -3.03 -9.93
C ARG A 198 1.46 -2.29 -9.54
N MET A 199 0.47 -3.03 -9.05
CA MET A 199 -0.81 -2.45 -8.64
C MET A 199 -0.65 -1.39 -7.53
N ILE A 200 0.20 -1.64 -6.53
CA ILE A 200 0.46 -0.67 -5.45
C ILE A 200 1.23 0.54 -5.99
N HIS A 201 2.18 0.34 -6.91
CA HIS A 201 2.88 1.45 -7.57
C HIS A 201 1.93 2.35 -8.37
N ASP A 202 0.98 1.76 -9.09
CA ASP A 202 0.01 2.51 -9.88
C ASP A 202 -0.83 3.44 -8.99
N GLU A 203 -1.03 3.11 -7.72
CA GLU A 203 -1.75 3.98 -6.76
C GLU A 203 -1.03 5.30 -6.48
N LEU A 204 0.28 5.44 -6.73
CA LEU A 204 0.96 6.75 -6.65
C LEU A 204 0.52 7.70 -7.78
N ALA A 205 0.29 7.15 -8.98
CA ALA A 205 -0.27 7.93 -10.08
C ALA A 205 -1.72 8.31 -9.79
N VAL A 206 -2.49 7.38 -9.22
CA VAL A 206 -3.85 7.65 -8.76
C VAL A 206 -3.84 8.74 -7.68
N GLU A 207 -2.94 8.68 -6.70
CA GLU A 207 -2.79 9.71 -5.66
C GLU A 207 -2.52 11.08 -6.27
N SER A 208 -1.62 11.18 -7.25
CA SER A 208 -1.36 12.45 -7.96
C SER A 208 -2.62 13.03 -8.60
N ALA A 209 -3.46 12.17 -9.20
CA ALA A 209 -4.72 12.59 -9.79
C ALA A 209 -5.72 13.12 -8.73
N ILE A 210 -5.79 12.48 -7.57
CA ILE A 210 -6.62 12.93 -6.43
C ILE A 210 -6.17 14.28 -5.93
N ARG A 211 -4.86 14.45 -5.69
CA ARG A 211 -4.29 15.72 -5.22
C ARG A 211 -4.64 16.84 -6.18
N LYS A 212 -4.48 16.60 -7.47
CA LYS A 212 -4.85 17.57 -8.51
C LYS A 212 -6.34 17.93 -8.43
N GLN A 213 -7.23 16.93 -8.43
CA GLN A 213 -8.68 17.17 -8.42
C GLN A 213 -9.13 17.91 -7.15
N SER A 214 -8.64 17.48 -5.99
CA SER A 214 -9.01 18.08 -4.71
C SER A 214 -8.41 19.47 -4.52
N LEU A 215 -7.21 19.73 -5.05
CA LEU A 215 -6.63 21.08 -5.11
C LEU A 215 -7.46 22.03 -5.97
N GLU A 216 -7.86 21.61 -7.18
CA GLU A 216 -8.67 22.47 -8.05
C GLU A 216 -10.03 22.79 -7.41
N LYS A 217 -10.63 21.80 -6.73
CA LYS A 217 -11.83 22.03 -5.93
C LYS A 217 -11.58 23.00 -4.77
N PHE A 218 -10.47 22.85 -4.06
CA PHE A 218 -10.09 23.77 -2.99
C PHE A 218 -9.91 25.19 -3.52
N LYS A 219 -9.16 25.40 -4.61
CA LYS A 219 -8.94 26.73 -5.22
C LYS A 219 -10.22 27.39 -5.74
N SER A 220 -11.18 26.59 -6.23
CA SER A 220 -12.48 27.11 -6.67
C SER A 220 -13.27 27.77 -5.51
N PHE A 221 -12.91 27.42 -4.28
CA PHE A 221 -13.56 27.87 -3.06
C PHE A 221 -12.70 28.88 -2.29
N CYS A 222 -11.44 28.53 -2.05
CA CYS A 222 -10.43 29.36 -1.42
C CYS A 222 -9.56 30.00 -2.50
N SER A 223 -10.02 31.14 -3.03
CA SER A 223 -9.26 31.89 -4.03
C SER A 223 -7.94 32.41 -3.45
N SER A 224 -6.98 32.73 -4.32
CA SER A 224 -5.69 33.27 -3.91
C SER A 224 -5.75 34.65 -3.23
N SER A 225 -6.89 35.35 -3.34
CA SER A 225 -7.16 36.60 -2.60
C SER A 225 -7.56 36.34 -1.16
N ILE A 226 -8.17 35.19 -0.86
CA ILE A 226 -8.64 34.80 0.47
C ILE A 226 -7.55 34.03 1.21
N PHE A 227 -6.95 33.04 0.55
CA PHE A 227 -5.97 32.15 1.15
C PHE A 227 -4.80 31.90 0.20
N LYS A 228 -3.59 32.10 0.70
CA LYS A 228 -2.36 31.75 -0.02
C LYS A 228 -1.89 30.39 0.44
N ILE A 229 -1.80 29.45 -0.49
CA ILE A 229 -1.24 28.13 -0.23
C ILE A 229 0.23 28.31 0.21
N PRO A 230 0.62 27.77 1.38
CA PRO A 230 2.00 27.83 1.86
C PRO A 230 2.99 27.17 0.90
N ASP A 231 4.19 27.74 0.76
CA ASP A 231 5.23 27.23 -0.15
C ASP A 231 5.79 25.86 0.27
N ASP A 232 5.70 25.52 1.57
CA ASP A 232 6.09 24.23 2.15
C ASP A 232 5.02 23.14 1.98
N SER A 233 3.93 23.44 1.26
CA SER A 233 2.84 22.49 1.04
C SER A 233 3.28 21.24 0.27
N PRO A 234 2.66 20.08 0.55
CA PRO A 234 2.93 18.85 -0.20
C PRO A 234 2.73 19.03 -1.70
N LYS A 235 3.64 18.43 -2.47
CA LYS A 235 3.56 18.47 -3.94
C LYS A 235 2.33 17.70 -4.43
N VAL A 236 1.67 18.28 -5.43
CA VAL A 236 0.51 17.69 -6.10
C VAL A 236 0.92 16.46 -6.90
N GLU A 237 2.03 16.54 -7.59
CA GLU A 237 2.60 15.41 -8.33
C GLU A 237 3.44 14.57 -7.37
N VAL A 238 3.03 13.33 -7.18
CA VAL A 238 3.75 12.34 -6.39
C VAL A 238 4.82 11.74 -7.27
N GLN A 239 6.08 11.84 -6.83
CA GLN A 239 7.18 11.25 -7.58
C GLN A 239 7.05 9.72 -7.62
N PRO A 240 7.51 9.09 -8.72
CA PRO A 240 7.65 7.64 -8.76
C PRO A 240 8.46 7.15 -7.57
N HIS A 241 8.03 6.05 -6.96
CA HIS A 241 8.82 5.42 -5.92
C HIS A 241 10.05 4.76 -6.53
N HIS A 242 11.23 5.29 -6.20
CA HIS A 242 12.50 4.64 -6.48
C HIS A 242 12.81 3.72 -5.30
N PRO A 243 13.08 2.42 -5.54
CA PRO A 243 13.48 1.53 -4.47
C PRO A 243 14.71 2.11 -3.78
N THR A 244 14.65 2.22 -2.45
CA THR A 244 15.82 2.57 -1.66
C THR A 244 16.81 1.42 -1.79
N LEU A 245 17.88 1.64 -2.58
CA LEU A 245 19.07 0.80 -2.52
C LEU A 245 19.66 1.01 -1.13
N THR A 246 19.28 0.16 -0.18
CA THR A 246 19.96 0.04 1.10
C THR A 246 21.40 -0.38 0.79
N SER A 247 22.32 0.56 1.00
CA SER A 247 23.77 0.34 0.95
C SER A 247 24.27 -0.38 2.19
#